data_AF-A0A9D3SXB5-F1
#
_entry.id   AF-A0A9D3SXB5-F1
#
_cell.length_a   1.000
_cell.length_b   1.000
_cell.length_c   1.000
_cell.angle_alpha   90.00
_cell.angle_beta   90.00
_cell.angle_gamma   90.00
#
_symmetry.space_group_name_H-M   'P 1'
#
loop_
_entity.id
_entity.type
_entity.pdbx_description
1 polymer ?
#
loop_
_entity_poly.entity_id
_entity_poly.type
_entity_poly.pdbx_seq_one_letter_code
_entity_poly.pdbx_strand_id
1 'polypeptide(L)'
;MDRRTLRKRAVKKVSSFLASFHNEEDVLTACGPETAAVNCGEQVENQNQVDQGQIWDSNDESHNDDMGNVTPLDESLCDWAVHFRVPLVALTALLSILRIHHPSLPKNARTLLKTTTSYTIQDLADGTYHYFGILQTFEKSLEQMWSCIPNRHVFRLQLNVDGLPLFKSSSLQFWPILGLLQGVVRKPVVIALFCGNSKPNCLTI
;
A
#
# COMPACT_ATOMS: atom_id res chain seq x y z
N MET A 1 -9.63 -32.08 -14.80
CA MET A 1 -8.78 -30.87 -14.87
C MET A 1 -8.90 -30.13 -13.54
N ASP A 2 -7.78 -29.90 -12.85
CA ASP A 2 -7.75 -29.46 -11.44
C ASP A 2 -8.08 -27.94 -11.29
N ARG A 3 -8.90 -27.62 -10.29
CA ARG A 3 -9.36 -26.24 -10.00
C ARG A 3 -8.20 -25.31 -9.66
N ARG A 4 -7.12 -25.82 -9.05
CA ARG A 4 -5.92 -25.02 -8.76
C ARG A 4 -5.18 -24.63 -10.03
N THR A 5 -5.14 -25.51 -11.02
CA THR A 5 -4.51 -25.25 -12.32
C THR A 5 -5.31 -24.26 -13.17
N LEU A 6 -6.65 -24.32 -13.12
CA LEU A 6 -7.52 -23.32 -13.76
C LEU A 6 -7.32 -21.92 -13.17
N ARG A 7 -7.30 -21.79 -11.83
CA ARG A 7 -7.08 -20.50 -11.16
C ARG A 7 -5.72 -19.89 -11.51
N LYS A 8 -4.65 -20.69 -11.51
CA LYS A 8 -3.30 -20.22 -11.90
C LYS A 8 -3.26 -19.73 -13.35
N ARG A 9 -3.91 -20.44 -14.28
CA ARG A 9 -4.00 -20.01 -15.69
C ARG A 9 -4.83 -18.74 -15.86
N ALA A 10 -5.91 -18.60 -15.10
CA ALA A 10 -6.77 -17.42 -15.12
C ALA A 10 -6.03 -16.18 -14.59
N VAL A 11 -5.36 -16.28 -13.44
CA VAL A 11 -4.52 -15.20 -12.88
C VAL A 11 -3.41 -14.80 -13.86
N LYS A 12 -2.70 -15.77 -14.46
CA LYS A 12 -1.67 -15.48 -15.47
C LYS A 12 -2.23 -14.76 -16.69
N LYS A 13 -3.45 -15.08 -17.11
CA LYS A 13 -4.12 -14.44 -18.25
C LYS A 13 -4.58 -13.03 -17.93
N VAL A 14 -5.07 -12.78 -16.71
CA VAL A 14 -5.39 -11.43 -16.22
C VAL A 14 -4.13 -10.59 -16.13
N SER A 15 -3.09 -11.08 -15.44
CA SER A 15 -1.81 -10.38 -15.32
C SER A 15 -1.19 -10.06 -16.68
N SER A 16 -1.21 -11.00 -17.63
CA SER A 16 -0.75 -10.75 -19.01
C SER A 16 -1.60 -9.73 -19.77
N PHE A 17 -2.91 -9.71 -19.54
CA PHE A 17 -3.82 -8.72 -20.13
C PHE A 17 -3.59 -7.33 -19.52
N LEU A 18 -3.39 -7.24 -18.20
CA LEU A 18 -3.11 -5.99 -17.50
C LEU A 18 -1.76 -5.39 -17.88
N ALA A 19 -0.72 -6.23 -18.02
CA ALA A 19 0.59 -5.82 -18.49
C ALA A 19 0.54 -5.23 -19.91
N SER A 20 -0.42 -5.65 -20.75
CA SER A 20 -0.56 -5.11 -22.10
C SER A 20 -1.04 -3.66 -22.16
N PHE A 21 -1.59 -3.12 -21.06
CA PHE A 21 -2.05 -1.72 -20.97
C PHE A 21 -1.02 -0.75 -20.37
N HIS A 22 0.08 -1.25 -19.78
CA HIS A 22 1.09 -0.38 -19.13
C HIS A 22 2.16 0.14 -20.10
N ASN A 23 2.09 -0.21 -21.39
CA ASN A 23 3.13 0.11 -22.38
C ASN A 23 2.92 1.43 -23.13
N GLU A 24 1.87 2.22 -22.85
CA GLU A 24 1.55 3.43 -23.64
C GLU A 24 1.61 4.78 -22.89
N GLU A 25 2.11 4.86 -21.64
CA GLU A 25 2.18 6.13 -20.89
C GLU A 25 3.58 6.69 -20.57
N ASP A 26 4.66 6.13 -21.14
CA ASP A 26 6.04 6.63 -20.89
C ASP A 26 6.58 7.52 -22.03
N VAL A 27 6.01 8.72 -22.18
CA VAL A 27 6.73 9.87 -22.80
C VAL A 27 6.26 11.18 -22.16
N LEU A 28 6.80 11.56 -21.00
CA LEU A 28 7.32 12.92 -20.74
C LEU A 28 7.98 13.03 -19.34
N THR A 29 9.29 13.27 -19.40
CA THR A 29 10.09 14.12 -18.50
C THR A 29 10.43 13.62 -17.09
N ALA A 30 11.69 13.17 -17.03
CA ALA A 30 12.56 13.12 -15.88
C ALA A 30 12.83 14.51 -15.26
N CYS A 31 12.76 14.59 -13.92
CA CYS A 31 13.73 15.33 -13.12
C CYS A 31 13.68 14.86 -11.66
N GLY A 32 14.85 14.57 -11.11
CA GLY A 32 15.06 14.00 -9.77
C GLY A 32 14.97 15.01 -8.61
N PRO A 33 15.18 14.54 -7.37
CA PRO A 33 14.69 15.17 -6.15
C PRO A 33 15.76 15.96 -5.39
N GLU A 34 15.35 16.98 -4.63
CA GLU A 34 16.17 17.57 -3.56
C GLU A 34 15.54 17.36 -2.17
N THR A 35 16.33 16.68 -1.34
CA THR A 35 16.18 16.44 0.09
C THR A 35 16.57 17.65 0.92
N ALA A 36 15.85 17.91 2.02
CA ALA A 36 16.35 18.76 3.12
C ALA A 36 16.13 18.06 4.47
N ALA A 37 17.24 17.65 5.09
CA ALA A 37 17.31 17.18 6.47
C ALA A 37 17.55 18.36 7.41
N VAL A 38 16.94 18.34 8.61
CA VAL A 38 17.27 19.27 9.70
C VAL A 38 17.67 18.45 10.92
N ASN A 39 18.88 18.74 11.39
CA ASN A 39 19.55 18.22 12.58
C ASN A 39 19.40 19.24 13.73
N CYS A 40 19.26 18.78 14.97
CA CYS A 40 19.55 19.55 16.19
C CYS A 40 19.96 18.57 17.31
N GLY A 41 21.21 18.70 17.80
CA GLY A 41 21.68 18.18 19.10
C GLY A 41 21.10 19.01 20.26
N GLU A 42 21.42 18.81 21.53
CA GLU A 42 22.37 17.97 22.27
C GLU A 42 21.84 17.78 23.72
N GLN A 43 22.19 16.63 24.30
CA GLN A 43 22.48 16.26 25.70
C GLN A 43 21.99 17.08 26.91
N VAL A 44 21.51 16.36 27.95
CA VAL A 44 22.02 16.44 29.34
C VAL A 44 21.89 15.06 30.03
N GLU A 45 22.95 14.66 30.74
CA GLU A 45 23.14 13.46 31.56
C GLU A 45 22.37 13.48 32.90
N ASN A 46 22.03 12.31 33.45
CA ASN A 46 22.39 11.98 34.83
C ASN A 46 22.17 10.50 35.19
N GLN A 47 23.12 9.98 35.97
CA GLN A 47 23.32 8.60 36.41
C GLN A 47 22.44 8.25 37.63
N ASN A 48 22.15 6.95 37.81
CA ASN A 48 22.24 6.26 39.11
C ASN A 48 22.18 4.71 38.94
N GLN A 49 23.15 4.04 39.54
CA GLN A 49 23.33 2.58 39.67
C GLN A 49 22.47 1.98 40.80
N VAL A 50 22.20 0.66 40.77
CA VAL A 50 22.71 -0.38 41.71
C VAL A 50 21.99 -1.76 41.51
N ASP A 51 22.82 -2.83 41.53
CA ASP A 51 22.65 -4.29 41.78
C ASP A 51 21.52 -5.12 41.13
N GLN A 52 21.80 -6.16 40.32
CA GLN A 52 22.48 -7.48 40.51
C GLN A 52 21.60 -8.61 41.07
N GLY A 53 21.53 -9.71 40.29
CA GLY A 53 21.32 -11.07 40.79
C GLY A 53 20.21 -11.87 40.11
N GLN A 54 20.52 -12.67 39.09
CA GLN A 54 20.68 -14.12 39.23
C GLN A 54 20.80 -14.82 37.87
N ILE A 55 21.88 -15.60 37.77
CA ILE A 55 22.27 -16.49 36.70
C ILE A 55 21.46 -17.79 36.81
N TRP A 56 20.91 -18.29 35.71
CA TRP A 56 20.65 -19.71 35.54
C TRP A 56 21.34 -20.16 34.26
N ASP A 57 22.46 -20.85 34.45
CA ASP A 57 23.23 -21.57 33.44
C ASP A 57 22.61 -22.97 33.24
N SER A 58 22.29 -23.32 32.01
CA SER A 58 22.17 -24.71 31.56
C SER A 58 22.44 -24.76 30.06
N ASN A 59 23.72 -24.94 29.76
CA ASN A 59 24.28 -25.32 28.47
C ASN A 59 23.82 -26.74 28.08
N ASP A 60 23.29 -26.94 26.87
CA ASP A 60 23.66 -28.13 26.08
C ASP A 60 23.41 -27.88 24.59
N GLU A 61 24.45 -28.17 23.81
CA GLU A 61 24.55 -27.91 22.38
C GLU A 61 23.96 -29.07 21.58
N SER A 62 23.15 -28.76 20.57
CA SER A 62 23.12 -29.57 19.36
C SER A 62 23.17 -28.65 18.14
N HIS A 63 24.39 -28.45 17.64
CA HIS A 63 24.65 -27.91 16.31
C HIS A 63 24.06 -28.87 15.27
N ASN A 64 22.92 -28.48 14.71
CA ASN A 64 22.54 -28.89 13.37
C ASN A 64 22.69 -27.64 12.49
N ASP A 65 23.86 -27.52 11.86
CA ASP A 65 24.09 -26.57 10.76
C ASP A 65 23.25 -27.02 9.55
N ASP A 66 21.95 -26.79 9.62
CA ASP A 66 21.15 -26.55 8.43
C ASP A 66 21.15 -25.03 8.24
N MET A 67 21.97 -24.55 7.31
CA MET A 67 22.08 -23.14 6.93
C MET A 67 20.82 -22.73 6.14
N GLY A 68 19.66 -22.96 6.73
CA GLY A 68 18.34 -22.62 6.24
C GLY A 68 18.09 -21.15 6.47
N ASN A 69 18.48 -20.35 5.49
CA ASN A 69 17.97 -19.01 5.17
C ASN A 69 17.34 -18.27 6.38
N VAL A 70 18.16 -17.69 7.26
CA VAL A 70 17.66 -16.90 8.40
C VAL A 70 16.83 -15.74 7.84
N THR A 71 15.51 -15.82 7.99
CA THR A 71 14.62 -14.73 7.57
C THR A 71 14.92 -13.51 8.44
N PRO A 72 15.19 -12.35 7.82
CA PRO A 72 15.54 -11.17 8.59
C PRO A 72 14.33 -10.71 9.43
N LEU A 73 14.63 -10.15 10.61
CA LEU A 73 13.62 -9.82 11.62
C LEU A 73 12.53 -8.87 11.09
N ASP A 74 12.89 -7.95 10.20
CA ASP A 74 11.95 -7.02 9.59
C ASP A 74 10.90 -7.73 8.70
N GLU A 75 11.31 -8.78 7.98
CA GLU A 75 10.41 -9.62 7.18
C GLU A 75 9.48 -10.43 8.08
N SER A 76 10.00 -11.06 9.14
CA SER A 76 9.16 -11.78 10.10
C SER A 76 8.15 -10.87 10.81
N LEU A 77 8.54 -9.64 11.17
CA LEU A 77 7.65 -8.65 11.76
C LEU A 77 6.58 -8.16 10.77
N CYS A 78 6.95 -8.01 9.50
CA CYS A 78 6.01 -7.66 8.44
C CYS A 78 4.94 -8.74 8.28
N ASP A 79 5.36 -10.01 8.15
CA ASP A 79 4.45 -11.15 7.99
C ASP A 79 3.53 -11.33 9.20
N TRP A 80 4.09 -11.24 10.41
CA TRP A 80 3.30 -11.27 11.64
C TRP A 80 2.24 -10.17 11.67
N ALA A 81 2.63 -8.93 11.37
CA ALA A 81 1.71 -7.80 11.41
C ALA A 81 0.57 -7.93 10.39
N VAL A 82 0.88 -8.40 9.17
CA VAL A 82 -0.11 -8.62 8.12
C VAL A 82 -1.04 -9.79 8.47
N HIS A 83 -0.48 -10.89 9.01
CA HIS A 83 -1.24 -12.08 9.40
C HIS A 83 -2.25 -11.77 10.50
N PHE A 84 -1.82 -11.10 11.57
CA PHE A 84 -2.65 -10.77 12.72
C PHE A 84 -3.43 -9.45 12.57
N ARG A 85 -3.33 -8.78 11.41
CA ARG A 85 -4.01 -7.49 11.14
C ARG A 85 -3.70 -6.45 12.20
N VAL A 86 -2.43 -6.39 12.61
CA VAL A 86 -1.97 -5.49 13.68
C VAL A 86 -2.18 -4.04 13.25
N PRO A 87 -2.82 -3.19 14.08
CA PRO A 87 -2.96 -1.77 13.77
C PRO A 87 -1.60 -1.10 13.58
N LEU A 88 -1.48 -0.20 12.59
CA LEU A 88 -0.22 0.50 12.29
C LEU A 88 0.32 1.28 13.51
N VAL A 89 -0.56 1.80 14.36
CA VAL A 89 -0.18 2.47 15.60
C VAL A 89 0.49 1.52 16.60
N ALA A 90 -0.06 0.32 16.77
CA ALA A 90 0.48 -0.70 17.66
C ALA A 90 1.83 -1.22 17.14
N LEU A 91 1.92 -1.47 15.82
CA LEU A 91 3.18 -1.86 15.19
C LEU A 91 4.24 -0.76 15.30
N THR A 92 3.86 0.51 15.13
CA THR A 92 4.80 1.64 15.30
C THR A 92 5.29 1.77 16.73
N ALA A 93 4.40 1.59 17.72
CA ALA A 93 4.78 1.57 19.13
C ALA A 93 5.74 0.40 19.44
N LEU A 94 5.45 -0.80 18.92
CA LEU A 94 6.34 -1.95 19.06
C LEU A 94 7.72 -1.69 18.44
N LEU A 95 7.76 -1.15 17.21
CA LEU A 95 9.02 -0.79 16.54
C LEU A 95 9.83 0.23 17.36
N SER A 96 9.18 1.17 18.06
CA SER A 96 9.89 2.13 18.90
C SER A 96 10.63 1.46 20.06
N ILE A 97 10.09 0.39 20.62
CA ILE A 97 10.72 -0.42 21.68
C ILE A 97 11.84 -1.27 21.07
N LEU A 98 11.54 -1.99 19.98
CA LEU A 98 12.50 -2.91 19.35
C LEU A 98 13.74 -2.20 18.80
N ARG A 99 13.62 -0.94 18.36
CA ARG A 99 14.74 -0.15 17.84
C ARG A 99 15.83 0.14 18.86
N ILE A 100 15.54 0.03 20.16
CA ILE A 100 16.55 0.14 21.22
C ILE A 100 17.59 -0.97 21.06
N HIS A 101 17.16 -2.17 20.67
CA HIS A 101 18.01 -3.35 20.51
C HIS A 101 18.34 -3.65 19.04
N HIS A 102 17.52 -3.17 18.10
CA HIS A 102 17.70 -3.37 16.66
C HIS A 102 17.62 -2.03 15.91
N PRO A 103 18.70 -1.21 15.91
CA PRO A 103 18.67 0.14 15.34
C PRO A 103 18.38 0.19 13.83
N SER A 104 18.64 -0.91 13.11
CA SER A 104 18.37 -1.07 11.68
C SER A 104 16.87 -1.16 11.35
N LEU A 105 16.01 -1.46 12.33
CA LEU A 105 14.57 -1.49 12.11
C LEU A 105 14.02 -0.08 11.82
N PRO A 106 13.02 0.03 10.93
CA PRO A 106 12.39 1.30 10.65
C PRO A 106 11.59 1.81 11.86
N LYS A 107 11.52 3.14 11.99
CA LYS A 107 10.75 3.79 13.07
C LYS A 107 9.23 3.64 12.90
N ASN A 108 8.75 3.50 11.68
CA ASN A 108 7.34 3.57 11.36
C ASN A 108 6.86 2.28 10.71
N ALA A 109 5.69 1.80 11.12
CA ALA A 109 5.03 0.64 10.54
C ALA A 109 4.88 0.74 9.01
N ARG A 110 4.59 1.93 8.46
CA ARG A 110 4.45 2.13 7.01
C ARG A 110 5.74 1.83 6.25
N THR A 111 6.88 2.19 6.83
CA THR A 111 8.20 1.92 6.26
C THR A 111 8.52 0.44 6.34
N LEU A 112 8.23 -0.21 7.48
CA LEU A 112 8.39 -1.67 7.61
C LEU A 112 7.58 -2.43 6.56
N LEU A 113 6.31 -2.06 6.41
CA LEU A 113 5.38 -2.68 5.48
C LEU A 113 5.58 -2.23 4.03
N LYS A 114 6.61 -1.41 3.75
CA LYS A 114 6.93 -0.86 2.42
C LYS A 114 5.68 -0.29 1.73
N THR A 115 4.84 0.40 2.49
CA THR A 115 3.58 0.95 1.95
C THR A 115 3.93 2.00 0.90
N THR A 116 3.45 1.81 -0.33
CA THR A 116 3.66 2.76 -1.43
C THR A 116 3.17 4.14 -1.05
N THR A 117 4.00 5.15 -1.27
CA THR A 117 3.69 6.57 -1.01
C THR A 117 3.89 7.46 -2.23
N SER A 118 4.43 6.91 -3.33
CA SER A 118 4.51 7.62 -4.61
C SER A 118 3.22 7.43 -5.39
N TYR A 119 2.60 8.54 -5.77
CA TYR A 119 1.40 8.57 -6.60
C TYR A 119 1.63 9.51 -7.78
N THR A 120 1.22 9.11 -8.97
CA THR A 120 1.19 10.00 -10.14
C THR A 120 -0.02 10.91 -10.01
N ILE A 121 0.22 12.14 -9.57
CA ILE A 121 -0.80 13.18 -9.45
C ILE A 121 -0.65 14.13 -10.64
N GLN A 122 -1.74 14.38 -11.35
CA GLN A 122 -1.80 15.25 -12.52
C GLN A 122 -2.54 16.54 -12.16
N ASP A 123 -2.11 17.67 -12.70
CA ASP A 123 -2.88 18.92 -12.62
C ASP A 123 -4.01 18.89 -13.67
N LEU A 124 -5.23 19.24 -13.26
CA LEU A 124 -6.43 19.14 -14.10
C LEU A 124 -7.48 20.18 -13.67
N ALA A 125 -8.09 20.92 -14.60
CA ALA A 125 -9.24 21.82 -14.32
C ALA A 125 -9.12 22.64 -13.02
N ASP A 126 -7.97 23.30 -12.81
CA ASP A 126 -7.63 24.11 -11.62
C ASP A 126 -7.54 23.33 -10.30
N GLY A 127 -7.35 22.02 -10.36
CA GLY A 127 -7.15 21.13 -9.23
C GLY A 127 -6.13 20.05 -9.54
N THR A 128 -6.10 19.03 -8.69
CA THR A 128 -5.26 17.85 -8.87
C THR A 128 -6.11 16.61 -9.06
N TYR A 129 -5.61 15.67 -9.85
CA TYR A 129 -6.29 14.47 -10.27
C TYR A 129 -5.37 13.26 -10.11
N HIS A 130 -5.92 12.17 -9.59
CA HIS A 130 -5.23 10.90 -9.52
C HIS A 130 -6.13 9.79 -10.06
N TYR A 131 -5.62 9.06 -11.05
CA TYR A 131 -6.30 7.91 -11.64
C TYR A 131 -5.73 6.61 -11.06
N PHE A 132 -6.57 5.82 -10.39
CA PHE A 132 -6.17 4.51 -9.87
C PHE A 132 -6.21 3.42 -10.95
N GLY A 133 -6.92 3.64 -12.06
CA GLY A 133 -7.12 2.63 -13.09
C GLY A 133 -8.36 1.78 -12.84
N ILE A 134 -9.27 1.72 -13.82
CA ILE A 134 -10.48 0.86 -13.71
C ILE A 134 -10.08 -0.60 -13.50
N LEU A 135 -9.14 -1.10 -14.31
CA LEU A 135 -8.73 -2.49 -14.27
C LEU A 135 -8.02 -2.84 -12.96
N GLN A 136 -7.07 -2.02 -12.52
CA GLN A 136 -6.33 -2.16 -11.27
C GLN A 136 -7.28 -2.15 -10.06
N THR A 137 -8.29 -1.28 -10.09
CA THR A 137 -9.31 -1.19 -9.04
C THR A 137 -10.10 -2.49 -8.87
N PHE A 138 -10.39 -3.19 -9.98
CA PHE A 138 -11.19 -4.42 -9.97
C PHE A 138 -10.39 -5.71 -10.09
N GLU A 139 -9.07 -5.65 -10.26
CA GLU A 139 -8.19 -6.79 -10.54
C GLU A 139 -8.44 -7.97 -9.59
N LYS A 140 -8.33 -7.75 -8.28
CA LYS A 140 -8.52 -8.80 -7.27
C LYS A 140 -9.92 -9.44 -7.33
N SER A 141 -10.94 -8.65 -7.64
CA SER A 141 -12.32 -9.15 -7.74
C SER A 141 -12.52 -9.96 -9.02
N LEU A 142 -11.90 -9.50 -10.12
CA LEU A 142 -11.93 -10.19 -11.40
C LEU A 142 -11.14 -11.49 -11.36
N GLU A 143 -9.96 -11.53 -10.75
CA GLU A 143 -9.15 -12.75 -10.60
C GLU A 143 -9.91 -13.90 -9.94
N GLN A 144 -10.75 -13.58 -8.95
CA GLN A 144 -11.55 -14.58 -8.24
C GLN A 144 -12.64 -15.22 -9.12
N MET A 145 -13.13 -14.49 -10.12
CA MET A 145 -14.25 -14.93 -10.96
C MET A 145 -13.87 -15.18 -12.42
N TRP A 146 -12.64 -14.88 -12.83
CA TRP A 146 -12.21 -14.89 -14.23
C TRP A 146 -12.46 -16.22 -14.93
N SER A 147 -12.35 -17.33 -14.20
CA SER A 147 -12.61 -18.68 -14.74
C SER A 147 -14.08 -18.95 -15.03
N CYS A 148 -14.99 -18.17 -14.45
CA CYS A 148 -16.44 -18.32 -14.58
C CYS A 148 -17.04 -17.30 -15.56
N ILE A 149 -16.24 -16.36 -16.06
CA ILE A 149 -16.70 -15.31 -16.97
C ILE A 149 -16.73 -15.89 -18.40
N PRO A 150 -17.88 -15.81 -19.10
CA PRO A 150 -18.00 -16.26 -20.48
C PRO A 150 -17.03 -15.51 -21.41
N ASN A 151 -16.62 -16.16 -22.49
CA ASN A 151 -15.86 -15.49 -23.53
C ASN A 151 -16.66 -14.29 -24.09
N ARG A 152 -16.01 -13.15 -24.30
CA ARG A 152 -16.63 -11.89 -24.77
C ARG A 152 -17.70 -11.31 -23.83
N HIS A 153 -17.61 -11.58 -22.53
CA HIS A 153 -18.50 -10.94 -21.55
C HIS A 153 -18.35 -9.41 -21.56
N VAL A 154 -19.48 -8.71 -21.54
CA VAL A 154 -19.54 -7.24 -21.46
C VAL A 154 -19.86 -6.84 -20.03
N PHE A 155 -18.90 -6.18 -19.38
CA PHE A 155 -19.13 -5.63 -18.06
C PHE A 155 -19.90 -4.32 -18.15
N ARG A 156 -20.82 -4.11 -17.19
CA ARG A 156 -21.46 -2.81 -16.98
C ARG A 156 -20.82 -2.10 -15.81
N LEU A 157 -20.21 -0.96 -16.10
CA LEU A 157 -19.61 -0.08 -15.10
C LEU A 157 -20.57 1.09 -14.86
N GLN A 158 -21.04 1.24 -13.62
CA GLN A 158 -21.76 2.42 -13.18
C GLN A 158 -20.77 3.37 -12.52
N LEU A 159 -20.79 4.64 -12.94
CA LEU A 159 -19.95 5.68 -12.39
C LEU A 159 -20.79 6.65 -11.55
N ASN A 160 -20.21 7.11 -10.44
CA ASN A 160 -20.73 8.19 -9.62
C ASN A 160 -19.59 9.17 -9.32
N VAL A 161 -19.88 10.46 -9.37
CA VAL A 161 -18.95 11.54 -9.06
C VAL A 161 -19.63 12.46 -8.06
N ASP A 162 -19.16 12.41 -6.82
CA ASP A 162 -19.75 13.14 -5.69
C ASP A 162 -18.74 14.12 -5.11
N GLY A 163 -19.21 15.21 -4.49
CA GLY A 163 -18.37 16.25 -3.90
C GLY A 163 -18.35 16.17 -2.37
N LEU A 164 -17.16 16.09 -1.80
CA LEU A 164 -16.93 16.01 -0.36
C LEU A 164 -16.08 17.20 0.11
N PRO A 165 -16.64 18.16 0.86
CA PRO A 165 -15.87 19.24 1.47
C PRO A 165 -14.81 18.68 2.42
N LEU A 166 -13.55 19.07 2.22
CA LEU A 166 -12.44 18.59 3.06
C LEU A 166 -12.35 19.33 4.39
N PHE A 167 -12.64 20.63 4.36
CA PHE A 167 -12.52 21.49 5.52
C PHE A 167 -13.75 22.38 5.64
N LYS A 168 -14.09 22.77 6.88
CA LYS A 168 -15.22 23.67 7.14
C LYS A 168 -14.94 25.12 6.70
N SER A 169 -13.67 25.51 6.65
CA SER A 169 -13.20 26.88 6.40
C SER A 169 -12.50 27.06 5.06
N SER A 170 -12.48 26.04 4.21
CA SER A 170 -11.90 26.10 2.85
C SER A 170 -12.93 25.63 1.84
N SER A 171 -12.88 26.18 0.64
CA SER A 171 -13.69 25.70 -0.49
C SER A 171 -13.14 24.41 -1.10
N LEU A 172 -11.98 23.91 -0.64
CA LEU A 172 -11.37 22.68 -1.13
C LEU A 172 -12.27 21.46 -0.93
N GLN A 173 -12.50 20.72 -2.00
CA GLN A 173 -13.40 19.58 -2.10
C GLN A 173 -12.69 18.40 -2.77
N PHE A 174 -12.94 17.21 -2.23
CA PHE A 174 -12.65 15.97 -2.93
C PHE A 174 -13.83 15.55 -3.79
N TRP A 175 -13.52 15.11 -4.99
CA TRP A 175 -14.47 14.55 -5.93
C TRP A 175 -14.08 13.11 -6.26
N PRO A 176 -14.41 12.14 -5.39
CA PRO A 176 -14.20 10.74 -5.70
C PRO A 176 -15.04 10.31 -6.91
N ILE A 177 -14.38 9.70 -7.87
CA ILE A 177 -15.00 9.03 -9.01
C ILE A 177 -15.12 7.56 -8.63
N LEU A 178 -16.32 7.18 -8.22
CA LEU A 178 -16.66 5.85 -7.77
C LEU A 178 -17.16 5.01 -8.93
N GLY A 179 -16.71 3.76 -8.99
CA GLY A 179 -17.19 2.76 -9.92
C GLY A 179 -17.84 1.57 -9.22
N LEU A 180 -18.96 1.12 -9.77
CA LEU A 180 -19.57 -0.15 -9.42
C LEU A 180 -19.58 -1.04 -10.67
N LEU A 181 -18.74 -2.06 -10.66
CA LEU A 181 -18.73 -3.09 -11.70
C LEU A 181 -19.84 -4.11 -11.40
N GLN A 182 -20.95 -4.01 -12.14
CA GLN A 182 -22.15 -4.79 -11.88
C GLN A 182 -21.87 -6.29 -11.97
N GLY A 183 -22.35 -7.04 -10.98
CA GLY A 183 -22.16 -8.49 -10.88
C GLY A 183 -20.75 -8.91 -10.44
N VAL A 184 -19.81 -7.98 -10.25
CA VAL A 184 -18.44 -8.27 -9.78
C VAL A 184 -18.25 -7.78 -8.35
N VAL A 185 -18.55 -6.53 -8.08
CA VAL A 185 -18.43 -5.94 -6.74
C VAL A 185 -19.80 -5.60 -6.16
N ARG A 186 -19.91 -5.66 -4.83
CA ARG A 186 -21.15 -5.34 -4.10
C ARG A 186 -21.26 -3.87 -3.69
N LYS A 187 -20.15 -3.15 -3.67
CA LYS A 187 -20.08 -1.75 -3.23
C LYS A 187 -19.24 -0.95 -4.23
N PRO A 188 -19.54 0.35 -4.43
CA PRO A 188 -18.71 1.21 -5.25
C PRO A 188 -17.28 1.29 -4.71
N VAL A 189 -16.31 1.38 -5.61
CA VAL A 189 -14.88 1.52 -5.31
C VAL A 189 -14.35 2.78 -5.98
N VAL A 190 -13.39 3.46 -5.38
CA VAL A 190 -12.76 4.64 -5.98
C VAL A 190 -11.91 4.22 -7.18
N ILE A 191 -12.22 4.76 -8.37
CA ILE A 191 -11.46 4.56 -9.62
C ILE A 191 -10.52 5.74 -9.87
N ALA A 192 -10.95 6.93 -9.47
CA ALA A 192 -10.15 8.14 -9.59
C ALA A 192 -10.56 9.14 -8.51
N LEU A 193 -9.72 10.13 -8.28
CA LEU A 193 -9.96 11.18 -7.32
C LEU A 193 -9.56 12.51 -7.92
N PHE A 194 -10.46 13.49 -7.86
CA PHE A 194 -10.14 14.88 -8.13
C PHE A 194 -10.16 15.70 -6.83
N CYS A 195 -9.32 16.71 -6.73
CA CYS A 195 -9.24 17.63 -5.61
C CYS A 195 -9.14 19.06 -6.14
N GLY A 196 -10.09 19.92 -5.77
CA GLY A 196 -10.10 21.31 -6.21
C GLY A 196 -11.10 22.14 -5.42
N ASN A 197 -11.16 23.43 -5.69
CA ASN A 197 -12.08 24.34 -4.97
C ASN A 197 -13.54 24.24 -5.42
N SER A 198 -13.82 23.51 -6.50
CA SER A 198 -15.16 23.28 -7.05
C SER A 198 -15.22 21.95 -7.79
N LYS A 199 -16.41 21.58 -8.26
CA LYS A 199 -16.56 20.48 -9.23
C LYS A 199 -15.68 20.76 -10.44
N PRO A 200 -14.96 19.77 -11.00
CA PRO A 200 -14.19 19.97 -12.21
C PRO A 200 -15.11 20.45 -13.33
N ASN A 201 -14.69 21.50 -14.02
CA ASN A 201 -15.39 21.97 -15.21
C ASN A 201 -15.35 20.89 -16.29
N CYS A 202 -16.33 20.89 -17.19
CA CYS A 202 -16.30 19.99 -18.33
C CYS A 202 -15.01 20.28 -19.12
N LEU A 203 -14.13 19.29 -19.17
CA LEU A 203 -12.90 19.39 -19.96
C LEU A 203 -13.29 19.25 -21.42
N THR A 204 -13.19 20.33 -22.19
CA THR A 204 -13.17 20.24 -23.64
C THR A 204 -11.85 19.59 -24.04
N ILE A 205 -11.94 18.37 -24.54
CA ILE A 205 -10.84 17.62 -25.18
C ILE A 205 -10.82 18.01 -26.66
#